data_AF-A0A535M8I8-F1
#
_entry.id   AF-A0A535M8I8-F1
#
_cell.length_a   1.000
_cell.length_b   1.000
_cell.length_c   1.000
_cell.angle_alpha   90.00
_cell.angle_beta   90.00
_cell.angle_gamma   90.00
#
_symmetry.space_group_name_H-M   'P 1'
#
loop_
_entity.id
_entity.type
_entity.pdbx_description
1 polymer ?
#
loop_
_entity_poly.entity_id
_entity_poly.type
_entity_poly.pdbx_seq_one_letter_code
_entity_poly.pdbx_strand_id
1 'polypeptide(L)'
;MPTVSTRLLVRSAAIALAALLASASCAPAATAVPAPAEPGAADALTLMQLERLWADTGDGGGGYRSTTNLVAAPSLYLTSWTLRLIARYHTAVPQLSQAETATWLRAALDQPDNPKDALPPLQRAWLAGQALVALNEAVPAAPVARFLPTLRAGDRYRYGPQQSASWPATQTAVELMQMAGVSVPSEIADSVTAQLPVVSDPARASRLDDLQVLETILPVWQLADLLLPDSSRAPFPRSLRPILTALTARAGAAGVSGPLAAALLINAQQISRANGITLPAGPPPASLALTTPDGFVSASAAKPMADPQLTYDAALLGMPADGRLLATIRRTAGPLGWQANAGPIDPQTTFDATVVTHALGHHEHDGALGSLTRIWLGQLPSDSSVTSTKASAPQLRAAFFVLALARELGVPIPSSVAAWLRESMTAAANLGQLWRESWFLRMGEAAGVTPPDEVWSSVRQTLLHLDVRNMQDVYTLQVAAEAAGDGALKERAIRGARQLALGAAYRFTPGSPSPDVRSTSLGIAIVGASPNVRQEAIAPFSSAEGIWMFPANQSGGNVLDPESIYLGYVVLGRTANAAGIFFYE
;
A
#
# COMPACT_ATOMS: atom_id res chain seq x y z
N MET A 1 28.12 -4.34 -75.60
CA MET A 1 27.16 -5.37 -75.17
C MET A 1 27.64 -5.97 -73.85
N PRO A 2 26.91 -5.82 -72.72
CA PRO A 2 27.33 -6.35 -71.42
C PRO A 2 26.39 -7.44 -70.89
N THR A 3 26.86 -8.69 -70.77
CA THR A 3 26.06 -9.83 -70.26
C THR A 3 26.84 -10.75 -69.32
N VAL A 4 27.41 -10.19 -68.25
CA VAL A 4 28.07 -10.96 -67.17
C VAL A 4 27.46 -10.67 -65.79
N SER A 5 27.06 -9.43 -65.49
CA SER A 5 26.71 -8.98 -64.13
C SER A 5 25.47 -9.64 -63.50
N THR A 6 24.51 -10.13 -64.29
CA THR A 6 23.25 -10.69 -63.76
C THR A 6 23.39 -12.09 -63.13
N ARG A 7 24.37 -12.91 -63.54
CA ARG A 7 24.55 -14.26 -62.95
C ARG A 7 25.29 -14.26 -61.60
N LEU A 8 26.02 -13.19 -61.29
CA LEU A 8 26.65 -12.99 -59.98
C LEU A 8 25.62 -12.51 -58.95
N LEU A 9 24.81 -11.50 -59.28
CA LEU A 9 23.77 -10.97 -58.39
C LEU A 9 22.77 -12.05 -57.92
N VAL A 10 22.32 -12.94 -58.82
CA VAL A 10 21.40 -14.03 -58.45
C VAL A 10 22.05 -15.05 -57.50
N ARG A 11 23.36 -15.33 -57.64
CA ARG A 11 24.08 -16.22 -56.71
C ARG A 11 24.34 -15.56 -55.35
N SER A 12 24.70 -14.27 -55.33
CA SER A 12 24.83 -13.51 -54.08
C SER A 12 23.50 -13.39 -53.35
N ALA A 13 22.39 -13.15 -54.06
CA ALA A 13 21.05 -13.13 -53.48
C ALA A 13 20.62 -14.51 -52.94
N ALA A 14 20.91 -15.60 -53.66
CA ALA A 14 20.62 -16.96 -53.19
C ALA A 14 21.43 -17.33 -51.93
N ILE A 15 22.71 -16.94 -51.84
CA ILE A 15 23.54 -17.17 -50.66
C ILE A 15 23.11 -16.27 -49.49
N ALA A 16 22.72 -15.02 -49.73
CA ALA A 16 22.19 -14.13 -48.70
C ALA A 16 20.83 -14.63 -48.16
N LEU A 17 19.93 -15.11 -49.03
CA LEU A 17 18.65 -15.68 -48.63
C LEU A 17 18.81 -17.02 -47.91
N ALA A 18 19.75 -17.87 -48.35
CA ALA A 18 20.11 -19.09 -47.63
C ALA A 18 20.75 -18.81 -46.26
N ALA A 19 21.57 -17.75 -46.14
CA ALA A 19 22.11 -17.31 -44.85
C ALA A 19 21.01 -16.79 -43.92
N LEU A 20 20.08 -15.97 -44.42
CA LEU A 20 18.92 -15.48 -43.65
C LEU A 20 17.97 -16.61 -43.21
N LEU A 21 17.75 -17.62 -44.06
CA LEU A 21 16.94 -18.79 -43.72
C LEU A 21 17.67 -19.75 -42.77
N ALA A 22 19.00 -19.88 -42.87
CA ALA A 22 19.80 -20.68 -41.93
C ALA A 22 19.93 -20.00 -40.56
N SER A 23 20.03 -18.66 -40.50
CA SER A 23 19.94 -17.92 -39.23
C SER A 23 18.53 -17.92 -38.63
N ALA A 24 17.49 -18.20 -39.43
CA ALA A 24 16.14 -18.47 -38.94
C ALA A 24 15.92 -19.93 -38.50
N SER A 25 16.82 -20.86 -38.87
CA SER A 25 16.72 -22.29 -38.53
C SER A 25 17.77 -22.77 -37.51
N CYS A 26 18.47 -21.84 -36.86
CA CYS A 26 19.19 -22.10 -35.62
C CYS A 26 18.71 -21.16 -34.51
N ALA A 27 17.38 -21.00 -34.41
CA ALA A 27 16.79 -20.81 -33.10
C ALA A 27 17.31 -21.94 -32.18
N PRO A 28 17.58 -21.68 -30.88
CA PRO A 28 17.67 -22.78 -29.93
C PRO A 28 16.39 -23.60 -30.09
N ALA A 29 16.50 -24.93 -29.97
CA ALA A 29 15.30 -25.77 -29.97
C ALA A 29 14.33 -25.18 -28.95
N ALA A 30 13.09 -24.90 -29.38
CA ALA A 30 12.06 -24.42 -28.47
C ALA A 30 11.76 -25.55 -27.48
N THR A 31 12.56 -25.63 -26.42
CA THR A 31 12.11 -25.96 -25.08
C THR A 31 10.81 -25.20 -24.92
N ALA A 32 9.70 -25.93 -25.05
CA ALA A 32 8.40 -25.32 -24.98
C ALA A 32 8.35 -24.58 -23.64
N VAL A 33 8.33 -23.25 -23.69
CA VAL A 33 8.17 -22.39 -22.51
C VAL A 33 7.01 -23.01 -21.76
N PRO A 34 7.21 -23.59 -20.56
CA PRO A 34 6.20 -24.43 -19.93
C PRO A 34 4.93 -23.60 -19.83
N ALA A 35 3.91 -23.97 -20.63
CA ALA A 35 2.84 -23.04 -21.01
C ALA A 35 2.32 -22.38 -19.74
N PRO A 36 2.45 -21.04 -19.61
CA PRO A 36 2.65 -20.38 -18.33
C PRO A 36 1.58 -20.86 -17.36
N ALA A 37 2.02 -21.66 -16.38
CA ALA A 37 1.11 -22.35 -15.48
C ALA A 37 0.23 -21.28 -14.85
N GLU A 38 -1.10 -21.43 -14.99
CA GLU A 38 -2.06 -20.42 -14.55
C GLU A 38 -1.66 -19.93 -13.16
N PRO A 39 -1.39 -18.62 -12.98
CA PRO A 39 -0.63 -18.11 -11.84
C PRO A 39 -1.24 -18.64 -10.57
N GLY A 40 -0.43 -19.41 -9.81
CA GLY A 40 -0.94 -20.17 -8.69
C GLY A 40 -1.59 -19.22 -7.67
N ALA A 41 -2.46 -19.73 -6.80
CA ALA A 41 -3.12 -18.87 -5.81
C ALA A 41 -2.12 -18.02 -4.97
N ALA A 42 -0.89 -18.51 -4.77
CA ALA A 42 0.21 -17.77 -4.15
C ALA A 42 0.81 -16.65 -5.05
N ASP A 43 0.87 -16.85 -6.37
CA ASP A 43 1.39 -15.86 -7.33
C ASP A 43 0.39 -14.69 -7.45
N ALA A 44 -0.91 -15.00 -7.59
CA ALA A 44 -1.98 -14.01 -7.53
C ALA A 44 -2.01 -13.24 -6.19
N LEU A 45 -1.88 -13.95 -5.07
CA LEU A 45 -1.79 -13.35 -3.72
C LEU A 45 -0.56 -12.45 -3.55
N THR A 46 0.58 -12.81 -4.16
CA THR A 46 1.79 -11.98 -4.17
C THR A 46 1.54 -10.68 -4.93
N LEU A 47 0.96 -10.76 -6.14
CA LEU A 47 0.69 -9.59 -6.97
C LEU A 47 -0.27 -8.62 -6.27
N MET A 48 -1.36 -9.10 -5.66
CA MET A 48 -2.26 -8.28 -4.83
C MET A 48 -1.54 -7.48 -3.72
N GLN A 49 -0.55 -8.10 -3.07
CA GLN A 49 0.20 -7.47 -1.99
C GLN A 49 1.13 -6.37 -2.50
N LEU A 50 1.70 -6.52 -3.70
CA LEU A 50 2.52 -5.48 -4.35
C LEU A 50 1.66 -4.39 -4.99
N GLU A 51 0.53 -4.74 -5.60
CA GLU A 51 -0.47 -3.78 -6.11
C GLU A 51 -1.04 -2.90 -4.98
N ARG A 52 -1.16 -3.41 -3.74
CA ARG A 52 -1.44 -2.57 -2.56
C ARG A 52 -0.36 -1.52 -2.29
N LEU A 53 0.92 -1.86 -2.46
CA LEU A 53 2.03 -0.91 -2.24
C LEU A 53 2.14 0.13 -3.36
N TRP A 54 1.52 -0.14 -4.52
CA TRP A 54 1.37 0.78 -5.65
C TRP A 54 0.10 1.64 -5.56
N ALA A 55 -1.03 1.10 -5.11
CA ALA A 55 -2.35 1.74 -5.27
C ALA A 55 -2.57 3.07 -4.53
N ASP A 56 -1.79 3.33 -3.47
CA ASP A 56 -1.82 4.62 -2.75
C ASP A 56 -0.91 5.68 -3.41
N THR A 57 -0.31 5.38 -4.56
CA THR A 57 0.57 6.27 -5.35
C THR A 57 0.15 6.33 -6.82
N GLY A 58 -0.16 5.18 -7.41
CA GLY A 58 -0.49 5.01 -8.82
C GLY A 58 0.61 5.50 -9.75
N ASP A 59 0.29 5.59 -11.04
CA ASP A 59 1.22 6.10 -12.06
C ASP A 59 1.65 7.56 -11.82
N GLY A 60 0.89 8.31 -11.01
CA GLY A 60 1.18 9.71 -10.65
C GLY A 60 2.18 9.87 -9.50
N GLY A 61 2.33 8.86 -8.63
CA GLY A 61 3.41 8.79 -7.65
C GLY A 61 4.60 7.95 -8.14
N GLY A 62 4.34 6.96 -8.98
CA GLY A 62 5.35 6.26 -9.79
C GLY A 62 6.29 5.32 -9.02
N GLY A 63 5.94 4.90 -7.81
CA GLY A 63 6.79 4.02 -6.99
C GLY A 63 6.04 3.38 -5.84
N TYR A 64 6.62 2.32 -5.27
CA TYR A 64 6.03 1.54 -4.19
C TYR A 64 6.35 2.14 -2.81
N ARG A 65 5.36 2.11 -1.92
CA ARG A 65 5.46 2.66 -0.56
C ARG A 65 6.15 1.71 0.42
N SER A 66 6.89 2.29 1.36
CA SER A 66 7.58 1.55 2.43
C SER A 66 6.63 0.76 3.33
N THR A 67 6.94 -0.53 3.52
CA THR A 67 6.23 -1.44 4.43
C THR A 67 6.67 -1.26 5.87
N THR A 68 5.82 -0.69 6.73
CA THR A 68 6.06 -0.65 8.19
C THR A 68 5.64 -1.94 8.89
N ASN A 69 4.52 -2.55 8.47
CA ASN A 69 4.16 -3.95 8.75
C ASN A 69 2.99 -4.40 7.86
N LEU A 70 3.18 -5.36 6.95
CA LEU A 70 2.08 -5.93 6.15
C LEU A 70 1.17 -6.89 6.95
N VAL A 71 1.56 -7.28 8.17
CA VAL A 71 0.72 -7.99 9.16
C VAL A 71 -0.06 -7.01 10.05
N ALA A 72 -0.01 -5.69 9.76
CA ALA A 72 -0.88 -4.73 10.45
C ALA A 72 -2.36 -5.05 10.18
N ALA A 73 -3.21 -4.90 11.22
CA ALA A 73 -4.65 -4.97 11.04
C ALA A 73 -5.11 -3.92 10.00
N PRO A 74 -6.14 -4.22 9.18
CA PRO A 74 -6.63 -3.25 8.22
C PRO A 74 -7.17 -2.00 8.91
N SER A 75 -7.15 -0.87 8.21
CA SER A 75 -7.76 0.37 8.70
C SER A 75 -9.27 0.19 8.77
N LEU A 76 -9.83 0.36 9.97
CA LEU A 76 -11.28 0.40 10.16
C LEU A 76 -11.94 1.54 9.37
N TYR A 77 -11.25 2.67 9.22
CA TYR A 77 -11.71 3.80 8.42
C TYR A 77 -11.77 3.45 6.93
N LEU A 78 -10.64 3.04 6.33
CA LEU A 78 -10.60 2.73 4.89
C LEU A 78 -11.49 1.54 4.56
N THR A 79 -11.53 0.52 5.41
CA THR A 79 -12.37 -0.66 5.20
C THR A 79 -13.86 -0.32 5.28
N SER A 80 -14.30 0.47 6.26
CA SER A 80 -15.71 0.88 6.35
C SER A 80 -16.15 1.68 5.11
N TRP A 81 -15.41 2.71 4.71
CA TRP A 81 -15.78 3.53 3.55
C TRP A 81 -15.64 2.79 2.22
N THR A 82 -14.66 1.91 2.06
CA THR A 82 -14.49 1.11 0.83
C THR A 82 -15.57 0.03 0.70
N LEU A 83 -16.02 -0.58 1.81
CA LEU A 83 -17.20 -1.46 1.82
C LEU A 83 -18.47 -0.70 1.44
N ARG A 84 -18.64 0.55 1.91
CA ARG A 84 -19.75 1.41 1.49
C ARG A 84 -19.69 1.78 0.01
N LEU A 85 -18.50 2.01 -0.56
CA LEU A 85 -18.29 2.18 -2.01
C LEU A 85 -18.66 0.91 -2.80
N ILE A 86 -18.22 -0.26 -2.34
CA ILE A 86 -18.52 -1.56 -2.92
C ILE A 86 -20.04 -1.81 -2.97
N ALA A 87 -20.73 -1.56 -1.87
CA ALA A 87 -22.20 -1.66 -1.80
C ALA A 87 -22.89 -0.63 -2.71
N ARG A 88 -22.37 0.60 -2.79
CA ARG A 88 -22.91 1.70 -3.62
C ARG A 88 -22.75 1.46 -5.13
N TYR A 89 -21.68 0.81 -5.54
CA TYR A 89 -21.35 0.52 -6.94
C TYR A 89 -21.52 -0.98 -7.30
N HIS A 90 -22.16 -1.78 -6.44
CA HIS A 90 -22.42 -3.21 -6.63
C HIS A 90 -21.22 -4.02 -7.15
N THR A 91 -20.03 -3.73 -6.61
CA THR A 91 -18.76 -4.20 -7.16
C THR A 91 -18.25 -5.42 -6.41
N ALA A 92 -18.25 -6.58 -7.07
CA ALA A 92 -17.64 -7.79 -6.53
C ALA A 92 -16.13 -7.61 -6.27
N VAL A 93 -15.67 -8.08 -5.10
CA VAL A 93 -14.27 -8.09 -4.65
C VAL A 93 -13.95 -9.51 -4.14
N PRO A 94 -13.49 -10.44 -5.01
CA PRO A 94 -13.34 -11.87 -4.66
C PRO A 94 -12.29 -12.16 -3.57
N GLN A 95 -11.39 -11.22 -3.31
CA GLN A 95 -10.26 -11.33 -2.38
C GLN A 95 -10.66 -11.04 -0.93
N LEU A 96 -11.86 -10.49 -0.70
CA LEU A 96 -12.36 -10.14 0.63
C LEU A 96 -13.12 -11.32 1.23
N SER A 97 -12.65 -11.83 2.38
CA SER A 97 -13.32 -12.87 3.14
C SER A 97 -14.39 -12.23 4.03
N GLN A 98 -15.66 -12.34 3.60
CA GLN A 98 -16.80 -11.77 4.34
C GLN A 98 -16.85 -12.28 5.80
N ALA A 99 -16.64 -13.59 6.02
CA ALA A 99 -16.72 -14.19 7.35
C ALA A 99 -15.61 -13.69 8.29
N GLU A 100 -14.37 -13.60 7.81
CA GLU A 100 -13.24 -13.13 8.61
C GLU A 100 -13.31 -11.61 8.83
N THR A 101 -13.65 -10.84 7.79
CA THR A 101 -13.88 -9.39 7.89
C THR A 101 -14.99 -9.09 8.91
N ALA A 102 -16.13 -9.78 8.83
CA ALA A 102 -17.23 -9.59 9.77
C ALA A 102 -16.83 -9.99 11.20
N THR A 103 -16.00 -11.03 11.37
CA THR A 103 -15.47 -11.44 12.68
C THR A 103 -14.55 -10.36 13.27
N TRP A 104 -13.66 -9.79 12.46
CA TRP A 104 -12.79 -8.67 12.86
C TRP A 104 -13.58 -7.40 13.20
N LEU A 105 -14.59 -7.04 12.41
CA LEU A 105 -15.48 -5.90 12.68
C LEU A 105 -16.30 -6.08 13.97
N ARG A 106 -16.77 -7.31 14.26
CA ARG A 106 -17.42 -7.65 15.54
C ARG A 106 -16.46 -7.49 16.72
N ALA A 107 -15.21 -7.96 16.60
CA ALA A 107 -14.18 -7.72 17.62
C ALA A 107 -13.88 -6.22 17.83
N ALA A 108 -13.95 -5.41 16.78
CA ALA A 108 -13.80 -3.96 16.88
C ALA A 108 -14.96 -3.25 17.61
N LEU A 109 -16.19 -3.81 17.55
CA LEU A 109 -17.36 -3.38 18.34
C LEU A 109 -17.27 -3.81 19.81
N ASP A 110 -16.74 -5.00 20.09
CA ASP A 110 -16.56 -5.49 21.47
C ASP A 110 -15.47 -4.74 22.24
N GLN A 111 -14.49 -4.14 21.53
CA GLN A 111 -13.36 -3.40 22.09
C GLN A 111 -13.37 -1.91 21.67
N PRO A 112 -14.39 -1.11 22.07
CA PRO A 112 -14.55 0.26 21.60
C PRO A 112 -13.38 1.17 22.01
N ASP A 113 -12.79 0.96 23.20
CA ASP A 113 -11.69 1.76 23.74
C ASP A 113 -10.28 1.29 23.33
N ASN A 114 -10.15 0.35 22.36
CA ASN A 114 -8.85 -0.16 21.93
C ASN A 114 -8.00 0.96 21.26
N PRO A 115 -6.84 1.34 21.83
CA PRO A 115 -6.08 2.52 21.41
C PRO A 115 -5.31 2.33 20.08
N LYS A 116 -5.20 1.11 19.55
CA LYS A 116 -4.36 0.82 18.37
C LYS A 116 -4.81 1.54 17.10
N ASP A 117 -6.10 1.84 16.98
CA ASP A 117 -6.71 2.40 15.77
C ASP A 117 -6.78 3.94 15.79
N ALA A 118 -6.32 4.60 16.86
CA ALA A 118 -6.31 6.06 17.07
C ALA A 118 -7.68 6.80 16.94
N LEU A 119 -8.78 6.08 16.71
CA LEU A 119 -10.14 6.60 16.57
C LEU A 119 -10.83 6.74 17.95
N PRO A 120 -11.68 7.77 18.15
CA PRO A 120 -12.57 7.87 19.30
C PRO A 120 -13.52 6.65 19.40
N PRO A 121 -13.81 6.14 20.61
CA PRO A 121 -14.59 4.91 20.81
C PRO A 121 -15.93 4.85 20.08
N LEU A 122 -16.69 5.96 20.05
CA LEU A 122 -17.96 6.02 19.33
C LEU A 122 -17.78 5.96 17.80
N GLN A 123 -16.79 6.69 17.27
CA GLN A 123 -16.52 6.73 15.83
C GLN A 123 -16.03 5.37 15.35
N ARG A 124 -15.17 4.70 16.14
CA ARG A 124 -14.72 3.32 15.92
C ARG A 124 -15.93 2.37 15.82
N ALA A 125 -16.81 2.38 16.80
CA ALA A 125 -17.97 1.49 16.83
C ALA A 125 -18.97 1.78 15.69
N TRP A 126 -19.19 3.06 15.36
CA TRP A 126 -20.04 3.47 14.23
C TRP A 126 -19.49 3.03 12.87
N LEU A 127 -18.18 3.20 12.63
CA LEU A 127 -17.51 2.70 11.41
C LEU A 127 -17.62 1.16 11.31
N ALA A 128 -17.47 0.44 12.42
CA ALA A 128 -17.61 -1.02 12.45
C ALA A 128 -19.06 -1.48 12.20
N GLY A 129 -20.04 -0.77 12.76
CA GLY A 129 -21.47 -1.00 12.48
C GLY A 129 -21.83 -0.78 11.01
N GLN A 130 -21.39 0.35 10.42
CA GLN A 130 -21.60 0.63 9.00
C GLN A 130 -20.92 -0.39 8.08
N ALA A 131 -19.72 -0.86 8.44
CA ALA A 131 -18.99 -1.86 7.68
C ALA A 131 -19.72 -3.23 7.68
N LEU A 132 -20.30 -3.63 8.82
CA LEU A 132 -21.15 -4.83 8.89
C LEU A 132 -22.42 -4.68 8.05
N VAL A 133 -23.12 -3.54 8.14
CA VAL A 133 -24.31 -3.27 7.30
C VAL A 133 -23.96 -3.29 5.80
N ALA A 134 -22.80 -2.75 5.41
CA ALA A 134 -22.32 -2.79 4.03
C ALA A 134 -21.94 -4.20 3.54
N LEU A 135 -21.59 -5.11 4.46
CA LEU A 135 -21.41 -6.55 4.21
C LEU A 135 -22.71 -7.36 4.24
N ASN A 136 -23.86 -6.73 4.48
CA ASN A 136 -25.14 -7.39 4.74
C ASN A 136 -25.09 -8.33 5.98
N GLU A 137 -24.29 -7.95 6.97
CA GLU A 137 -24.11 -8.66 8.25
C GLU A 137 -24.84 -7.92 9.39
N ALA A 138 -25.43 -8.67 10.33
CA ALA A 138 -26.08 -8.08 11.50
C ALA A 138 -25.07 -7.47 12.47
N VAL A 139 -25.34 -6.23 12.92
CA VAL A 139 -24.59 -5.52 13.96
C VAL A 139 -25.00 -6.04 15.34
N PRO A 140 -24.08 -6.57 16.17
CA PRO A 140 -24.42 -7.08 17.50
C PRO A 140 -24.97 -6.01 18.45
N ALA A 141 -26.20 -6.22 18.95
CA ALA A 141 -26.86 -5.33 19.91
C ALA A 141 -26.13 -5.25 21.27
N ALA A 142 -25.62 -6.37 21.78
CA ALA A 142 -25.12 -6.46 23.16
C ALA A 142 -23.85 -5.61 23.43
N PRO A 143 -22.82 -5.59 22.56
CA PRO A 143 -21.70 -4.66 22.71
C PRO A 143 -22.14 -3.20 22.66
N VAL A 144 -23.02 -2.84 21.70
CA VAL A 144 -23.52 -1.47 21.50
C VAL A 144 -24.31 -0.99 22.72
N ALA A 145 -25.24 -1.79 23.24
CA ALA A 145 -26.01 -1.49 24.44
C ALA A 145 -25.14 -1.43 25.71
N ARG A 146 -24.01 -2.16 25.76
CA ARG A 146 -23.04 -2.14 26.86
C ARG A 146 -22.21 -0.85 26.89
N PHE A 147 -21.70 -0.38 25.75
CA PHE A 147 -20.75 0.74 25.74
C PHE A 147 -21.42 2.12 25.58
N LEU A 148 -22.48 2.27 24.77
CA LEU A 148 -23.07 3.59 24.53
C LEU A 148 -23.47 4.35 25.81
N PRO A 149 -24.01 3.72 26.87
CA PRO A 149 -24.32 4.42 28.12
C PRO A 149 -23.12 5.10 28.79
N THR A 150 -21.88 4.64 28.58
CA THR A 150 -20.67 5.26 29.20
C THR A 150 -20.25 6.55 28.49
N LEU A 151 -20.71 6.76 27.26
CA LEU A 151 -20.45 7.96 26.46
C LEU A 151 -21.60 8.98 26.50
N ARG A 152 -22.71 8.64 27.17
CA ARG A 152 -23.85 9.53 27.39
C ARG A 152 -23.51 10.57 28.47
N ALA A 153 -23.86 11.83 28.22
CA ALA A 153 -23.78 12.92 29.18
C ALA A 153 -25.02 13.81 29.06
N GLY A 154 -25.99 13.58 29.94
CA GLY A 154 -27.30 14.23 29.89
C GLY A 154 -28.15 13.71 28.72
N ASP A 155 -28.60 14.63 27.87
CA ASP A 155 -29.39 14.39 26.66
C ASP A 155 -28.55 13.99 25.42
N ARG A 156 -27.22 14.03 25.52
CA ARG A 156 -26.29 13.91 24.37
C ARG A 156 -25.18 12.89 24.59
N TYR A 157 -24.45 12.59 23.52
CA TYR A 157 -23.31 11.67 23.51
C TYR A 157 -21.99 12.39 23.25
N ARG A 158 -20.89 11.73 23.62
CA ARG A 158 -19.50 12.14 23.36
C ARG A 158 -18.87 11.15 22.40
N TYR A 159 -17.91 11.58 21.57
CA TYR A 159 -17.15 10.63 20.75
C TYR A 159 -16.18 9.76 21.58
N GLY A 160 -15.78 10.23 22.76
CA GLY A 160 -15.00 9.49 23.75
C GLY A 160 -15.05 10.18 25.13
N PRO A 161 -14.60 9.52 26.22
CA PRO A 161 -14.86 9.98 27.59
C PRO A 161 -14.40 11.42 27.90
N GLN A 162 -13.25 11.83 27.37
CA GLN A 162 -12.63 13.14 27.61
C GLN A 162 -13.15 14.27 26.68
N GLN A 163 -14.09 13.98 25.78
CA GLN A 163 -14.61 14.96 24.83
C GLN A 163 -15.92 15.60 25.32
N SER A 164 -16.23 16.81 24.83
CA SER A 164 -17.52 17.46 25.05
C SER A 164 -18.67 16.67 24.40
N ALA A 165 -19.87 16.75 24.97
CA ALA A 165 -21.06 16.15 24.36
C ALA A 165 -21.59 17.03 23.22
N SER A 166 -21.92 16.44 22.08
CA SER A 166 -22.22 17.18 20.85
C SER A 166 -23.36 16.56 20.03
N TRP A 167 -23.99 17.34 19.16
CA TRP A 167 -25.04 16.82 18.28
C TRP A 167 -24.52 15.82 17.23
N PRO A 168 -23.35 16.01 16.58
CA PRO A 168 -22.76 14.97 15.71
C PRO A 168 -22.51 13.64 16.43
N ALA A 169 -22.02 13.67 17.67
CA ALA A 169 -21.85 12.45 18.47
C ALA A 169 -23.21 11.81 18.83
N THR A 170 -24.24 12.61 19.14
CA THR A 170 -25.60 12.09 19.38
C THR A 170 -26.20 11.45 18.13
N GLN A 171 -26.05 12.06 16.95
CA GLN A 171 -26.43 11.47 15.65
C GLN A 171 -25.68 10.14 15.43
N THR A 172 -24.36 10.14 15.56
CA THR A 172 -23.49 8.95 15.41
C THR A 172 -23.94 7.81 16.33
N ALA A 173 -24.30 8.11 17.58
CA ALA A 173 -24.81 7.13 18.54
C ALA A 173 -26.19 6.60 18.15
N VAL A 174 -27.12 7.46 17.72
CA VAL A 174 -28.47 7.06 17.29
C VAL A 174 -28.45 6.21 16.02
N GLU A 175 -27.63 6.54 15.02
CA GLU A 175 -27.43 5.69 13.85
C GLU A 175 -26.89 4.31 14.24
N LEU A 176 -25.92 4.24 15.16
CA LEU A 176 -25.38 2.97 15.65
C LEU A 176 -26.43 2.16 16.44
N MET A 177 -27.27 2.82 17.24
CA MET A 177 -28.40 2.16 17.92
C MET A 177 -29.37 1.56 16.90
N GLN A 178 -29.76 2.33 15.87
CA GLN A 178 -30.68 1.87 14.82
C GLN A 178 -30.09 0.70 14.01
N MET A 179 -28.81 0.78 13.60
CA MET A 179 -28.13 -0.33 12.90
C MET A 179 -28.04 -1.60 13.76
N ALA A 180 -27.97 -1.47 15.09
CA ALA A 180 -27.86 -2.58 16.04
C ALA A 180 -29.20 -3.04 16.64
N GLY A 181 -30.34 -2.44 16.25
CA GLY A 181 -31.66 -2.74 16.82
C GLY A 181 -31.80 -2.39 18.31
N VAL A 182 -30.98 -1.46 18.83
CA VAL A 182 -31.01 -1.00 20.22
C VAL A 182 -31.98 0.18 20.36
N SER A 183 -32.82 0.17 21.40
CA SER A 183 -33.77 1.25 21.66
C SER A 183 -33.07 2.59 21.93
N VAL A 184 -33.47 3.62 21.19
CA VAL A 184 -33.00 5.00 21.41
C VAL A 184 -33.70 5.58 22.65
N PRO A 185 -32.97 6.16 23.62
CA PRO A 185 -33.57 6.82 24.78
C PRO A 185 -34.47 8.01 24.40
N SER A 186 -35.67 8.08 24.97
CA SER A 186 -36.69 9.08 24.59
C SER A 186 -36.26 10.52 24.86
N GLU A 187 -35.40 10.75 25.87
CA GLU A 187 -34.96 12.11 26.22
C GLU A 187 -34.13 12.77 25.10
N ILE A 188 -33.60 11.97 24.16
CA ILE A 188 -32.93 12.46 22.94
C ILE A 188 -33.98 13.04 21.99
N ALA A 189 -35.10 12.35 21.77
CA ALA A 189 -36.20 12.83 20.94
C ALA A 189 -36.87 14.07 21.56
N ASP A 190 -37.00 14.13 22.88
CA ASP A 190 -37.47 15.31 23.61
C ASP A 190 -36.53 16.50 23.41
N SER A 191 -35.21 16.31 23.56
CA SER A 191 -34.21 17.36 23.36
C SER A 191 -34.14 17.84 21.90
N VAL A 192 -34.23 16.93 20.93
CA VAL A 192 -34.31 17.28 19.49
C VAL A 192 -35.59 18.08 19.20
N THR A 193 -36.72 17.70 19.81
CA THR A 193 -37.99 18.45 19.69
C THR A 193 -37.87 19.87 20.28
N ALA A 194 -37.21 20.02 21.43
CA ALA A 194 -36.94 21.33 22.03
C ALA A 194 -35.93 22.18 21.22
N GLN A 195 -34.97 21.54 20.56
CA GLN A 195 -33.93 22.19 19.76
C GLN A 195 -34.40 22.57 18.34
N LEU A 196 -35.37 21.85 17.76
CA LEU A 196 -35.90 22.06 16.41
C LEU A 196 -36.27 23.53 16.10
N PRO A 197 -37.05 24.24 16.95
CA PRO A 197 -37.37 25.66 16.73
C PRO A 197 -36.13 26.56 16.64
N VAL A 198 -35.06 26.20 17.36
CA VAL A 198 -33.83 27.00 17.47
C VAL A 198 -32.91 26.78 16.26
N VAL A 199 -32.82 25.56 15.73
CA VAL A 199 -32.03 25.26 14.51
C VAL A 199 -32.76 25.61 13.23
N SER A 200 -34.08 25.82 13.31
CA SER A 200 -34.94 26.20 12.18
C SER A 200 -35.05 27.72 11.98
N ASP A 201 -34.48 28.54 12.87
CA ASP A 201 -34.49 30.01 12.76
C ASP A 201 -33.47 30.49 11.69
N PRO A 202 -33.92 31.06 10.55
CA PRO A 202 -33.01 31.58 9.53
C PRO A 202 -32.15 32.74 10.03
N ALA A 203 -32.66 33.56 10.96
CA ALA A 203 -31.96 34.73 11.49
C ALA A 203 -30.86 34.35 12.51
N ARG A 204 -30.91 33.13 13.05
CA ARG A 204 -29.82 32.51 13.81
C ARG A 204 -28.86 31.79 12.86
N ALA A 205 -29.38 30.94 11.98
CA ALA A 205 -28.58 30.14 11.05
C ALA A 205 -27.68 31.00 10.14
N SER A 206 -28.15 32.17 9.69
CA SER A 206 -27.37 33.11 8.87
C SER A 206 -26.14 33.71 9.59
N ARG A 207 -26.04 33.58 10.92
CA ARG A 207 -24.90 34.07 11.73
C ARG A 207 -23.85 33.00 11.99
N LEU A 208 -24.11 31.74 11.63
CA LEU A 208 -23.19 30.63 11.84
C LEU A 208 -22.23 30.49 10.65
N ASP A 209 -20.98 30.17 10.96
CA ASP A 209 -20.03 29.64 9.98
C ASP A 209 -20.38 28.19 9.60
N ASP A 210 -19.72 27.65 8.58
CA ASP A 210 -20.07 26.34 8.01
C ASP A 210 -19.74 25.16 8.94
N LEU A 211 -18.76 25.31 9.85
CA LEU A 211 -18.47 24.31 10.87
C LEU A 211 -19.56 24.33 11.95
N GLN A 212 -19.94 25.51 12.43
CA GLN A 212 -21.04 25.67 13.39
C GLN A 212 -22.37 25.14 12.84
N VAL A 213 -22.64 25.25 11.54
CA VAL A 213 -23.81 24.63 10.89
C VAL A 213 -23.74 23.10 10.92
N LEU A 214 -22.58 22.52 10.59
CA LEU A 214 -22.33 21.07 10.64
C LEU A 214 -22.37 20.53 12.08
N GLU A 215 -21.98 21.32 13.09
CA GLU A 215 -21.96 20.89 14.49
C GLU A 215 -23.29 21.12 15.23
N THR A 216 -24.18 22.00 14.74
CA THR A 216 -25.37 22.42 15.51
C THR A 216 -26.70 22.39 14.79
N ILE A 217 -26.76 22.54 13.46
CA ILE A 217 -28.03 22.56 12.70
C ILE A 217 -28.28 21.22 12.02
N LEU A 218 -27.34 20.75 11.20
CA LEU A 218 -27.54 19.58 10.35
C LEU A 218 -27.76 18.27 11.16
N PRO A 219 -26.99 17.96 12.23
CA PRO A 219 -27.18 16.72 12.97
C PRO A 219 -28.47 16.71 13.80
N VAL A 220 -28.97 17.88 14.23
CA VAL A 220 -30.27 18.01 14.90
C VAL A 220 -31.40 17.71 13.93
N TRP A 221 -31.28 18.17 12.68
CA TRP A 221 -32.24 17.86 11.63
C TRP A 221 -32.20 16.40 11.18
N GLN A 222 -31.01 15.80 11.10
CA GLN A 222 -30.88 14.35 10.86
C GLN A 222 -31.48 13.53 12.01
N LEU A 223 -31.21 13.90 13.27
CA LEU A 223 -31.86 13.29 14.43
C LEU A 223 -33.38 13.48 14.41
N ALA A 224 -33.89 14.63 13.97
CA ALA A 224 -35.33 14.83 13.82
C ALA A 224 -35.91 13.91 12.76
N ASP A 225 -35.29 13.83 11.58
CA ASP A 225 -35.72 12.96 10.48
C ASP A 225 -35.62 11.45 10.82
N LEU A 226 -34.76 11.07 11.77
CA LEU A 226 -34.58 9.70 12.26
C LEU A 226 -35.46 9.32 13.47
N LEU A 227 -35.93 10.28 14.28
CA LEU A 227 -36.59 10.02 15.56
C LEU A 227 -38.00 10.61 15.70
N LEU A 228 -38.36 11.64 14.93
CA LEU A 228 -39.58 12.41 15.15
C LEU A 228 -40.61 12.19 14.04
N PRO A 229 -41.89 11.98 14.39
CA PRO A 229 -42.96 11.81 13.41
C PRO A 229 -43.15 13.09 12.59
N ASP A 230 -43.62 12.94 11.35
CA ASP A 230 -43.84 14.02 10.39
C ASP A 230 -44.65 15.18 10.97
N SER A 231 -45.61 14.91 11.85
CA SER A 231 -46.41 15.92 12.57
C SER A 231 -45.58 16.89 13.40
N SER A 232 -44.47 16.41 14.01
CA SER A 232 -43.55 17.24 14.79
C SER A 232 -42.60 18.05 13.90
N ARG A 233 -42.28 17.53 12.70
CA ARG A 233 -41.40 18.19 11.73
C ARG A 233 -42.14 19.22 10.86
N ALA A 234 -43.41 18.96 10.53
CA ALA A 234 -44.24 19.70 9.57
C ALA A 234 -44.34 21.24 9.73
N PRO A 235 -44.21 21.87 10.93
CA PRO A 235 -44.23 23.34 11.04
C PRO A 235 -43.01 24.02 10.40
N PHE A 236 -41.86 23.35 10.36
CA PHE A 236 -40.56 23.96 10.11
C PHE A 236 -40.01 23.98 8.65
N PRO A 237 -40.49 23.19 7.65
CA PRO A 237 -39.88 23.15 6.31
C PRO A 237 -39.83 24.50 5.57
N ARG A 238 -40.75 25.41 5.90
CA ARG A 238 -40.77 26.79 5.36
C ARG A 238 -39.57 27.61 5.83
N SER A 239 -39.16 27.46 7.10
CA SER A 239 -38.02 28.15 7.70
C SER A 239 -36.69 27.44 7.38
N LEU A 240 -36.72 26.11 7.26
CA LEU A 240 -35.58 25.29 6.86
C LEU A 240 -35.14 25.53 5.41
N ARG A 241 -36.07 25.77 4.48
CA ARG A 241 -35.75 25.97 3.05
C ARG A 241 -34.72 27.09 2.81
N PRO A 242 -34.85 28.31 3.36
CA PRO A 242 -33.81 29.34 3.30
C PRO A 242 -32.43 28.87 3.75
N ILE A 243 -32.36 28.11 4.84
CA ILE A 243 -31.10 27.61 5.41
C ILE A 243 -30.44 26.63 4.43
N LEU A 244 -31.15 25.59 4.01
CA LEU A 244 -30.61 24.59 3.06
C LEU A 244 -30.27 25.20 1.69
N THR A 245 -31.02 26.22 1.25
CA THR A 245 -30.72 26.99 0.04
C THR A 245 -29.41 27.75 0.17
N ALA A 246 -29.17 28.40 1.31
CA ALA A 246 -27.91 29.10 1.60
C ALA A 246 -26.73 28.13 1.65
N LEU A 247 -26.87 26.94 2.26
CA LEU A 247 -25.80 25.93 2.29
C LEU A 247 -25.49 25.36 0.91
N THR A 248 -26.52 25.13 0.09
CA THR A 248 -26.36 24.71 -1.32
C THR A 248 -25.58 25.75 -2.13
N ALA A 249 -25.82 27.04 -1.88
CA ALA A 249 -25.09 28.13 -2.51
C ALA A 249 -23.65 28.29 -1.95
N ARG A 250 -23.45 28.19 -0.62
CA ARG A 250 -22.12 28.23 0.01
C ARG A 250 -21.20 27.12 -0.50
N ALA A 251 -21.71 25.90 -0.68
CA ALA A 251 -20.94 24.79 -1.24
C ALA A 251 -20.49 24.99 -2.69
N GLY A 252 -21.08 25.94 -3.43
CA GLY A 252 -20.61 26.39 -4.74
C GLY A 252 -19.71 27.63 -4.72
N ALA A 253 -19.36 28.15 -3.55
CA ALA A 253 -18.55 29.37 -3.43
C ALA A 253 -17.04 29.08 -3.53
N ALA A 254 -16.31 29.98 -4.18
CA ALA A 254 -14.87 29.88 -4.33
C ALA A 254 -14.16 29.92 -2.96
N GLY A 255 -13.30 28.92 -2.70
CA GLY A 255 -12.51 28.82 -1.47
C GLY A 255 -13.05 27.84 -0.42
N VAL A 256 -14.27 27.31 -0.58
CA VAL A 256 -14.74 26.18 0.24
C VAL A 256 -13.99 24.91 -0.19
N SER A 257 -13.54 24.10 0.77
CA SER A 257 -12.83 22.85 0.45
C SER A 257 -13.81 21.79 -0.05
N GLY A 258 -13.36 20.95 -0.99
CA GLY A 258 -14.17 19.84 -1.54
C GLY A 258 -14.87 18.97 -0.48
N PRO A 259 -14.19 18.55 0.61
CA PRO A 259 -14.81 17.86 1.74
C PRO A 259 -15.99 18.61 2.37
N LEU A 260 -15.80 19.90 2.65
CA LEU A 260 -16.80 20.74 3.31
C LEU A 260 -18.00 20.98 2.37
N ALA A 261 -17.74 21.27 1.10
CA ALA A 261 -18.78 21.45 0.08
C ALA A 261 -19.60 20.16 -0.12
N ALA A 262 -18.95 19.00 -0.24
CA ALA A 262 -19.62 17.71 -0.39
C ALA A 262 -20.49 17.39 0.83
N ALA A 263 -19.95 17.51 2.04
CA ALA A 263 -20.70 17.28 3.28
C ALA A 263 -21.92 18.21 3.41
N LEU A 264 -21.76 19.51 3.14
CA LEU A 264 -22.89 20.45 3.17
C LEU A 264 -23.99 20.07 2.16
N LEU A 265 -23.62 19.69 0.93
CA LEU A 265 -24.58 19.31 -0.10
C LEU A 265 -25.31 17.99 0.19
N ILE A 266 -24.61 16.98 0.69
CA ILE A 266 -25.21 15.67 1.01
C ILE A 266 -26.22 15.81 2.14
N ASN A 267 -25.82 16.43 3.25
CA ASN A 267 -26.70 16.63 4.39
C ASN A 267 -27.90 17.51 4.01
N ALA A 268 -27.70 18.61 3.26
CA ALA A 268 -28.80 19.44 2.77
C ALA A 268 -29.74 18.67 1.83
N GLN A 269 -29.22 17.85 0.91
CA GLN A 269 -30.06 17.03 0.03
C GLN A 269 -30.85 15.96 0.79
N GLN A 270 -30.24 15.26 1.76
CA GLN A 270 -30.92 14.25 2.58
C GLN A 270 -32.09 14.87 3.35
N ILE A 271 -31.82 15.92 4.13
CA ILE A 271 -32.84 16.62 4.93
C ILE A 271 -33.93 17.21 4.02
N SER A 272 -33.55 17.77 2.86
CA SER A 272 -34.54 18.32 1.92
C SER A 272 -35.48 17.27 1.34
N ARG A 273 -34.98 16.06 1.01
CA ARG A 273 -35.80 14.93 0.55
C ARG A 273 -36.73 14.45 1.68
N ALA A 274 -36.20 14.30 2.90
CA ALA A 274 -36.97 13.86 4.07
C ALA A 274 -38.05 14.86 4.53
N ASN A 275 -38.00 16.11 4.06
CA ASN A 275 -38.94 17.19 4.42
C ASN A 275 -39.68 17.81 3.21
N GLY A 276 -39.63 17.18 2.03
CA GLY A 276 -40.36 17.64 0.83
C GLY A 276 -39.91 19.00 0.28
N ILE A 277 -38.66 19.40 0.52
CA ILE A 277 -38.10 20.69 0.08
C ILE A 277 -37.36 20.51 -1.24
N THR A 278 -37.82 21.19 -2.29
CA THR A 278 -37.03 21.42 -3.51
C THR A 278 -35.93 22.45 -3.21
N LEU A 279 -34.67 22.08 -3.45
CA LEU A 279 -33.51 22.97 -3.43
C LEU A 279 -33.15 23.41 -4.86
N PRO A 280 -32.41 24.52 -5.05
CA PRO A 280 -31.77 24.80 -6.34
C PRO A 280 -30.77 23.70 -6.70
N ALA A 281 -30.41 23.61 -7.99
CA ALA A 281 -29.30 22.76 -8.41
C ALA A 281 -28.00 23.23 -7.75
N GLY A 282 -27.33 22.33 -7.04
CA GLY A 282 -25.98 22.56 -6.53
C GLY A 282 -24.92 22.53 -7.63
N PRO A 283 -23.65 22.82 -7.31
CA PRO A 283 -22.54 22.61 -8.25
C PRO A 283 -22.47 21.13 -8.69
N PRO A 284 -22.08 20.84 -9.94
CA PRO A 284 -22.01 19.46 -10.42
C PRO A 284 -20.96 18.66 -9.63
N PRO A 285 -21.15 17.35 -9.36
CA PRO A 285 -20.23 16.58 -8.51
C PRO A 285 -18.76 16.63 -8.99
N ALA A 286 -18.56 16.66 -10.31
CA ALA A 286 -17.24 16.75 -10.93
C ALA A 286 -16.49 18.08 -10.65
N SER A 287 -17.17 19.17 -10.26
CA SER A 287 -16.49 20.42 -9.86
C SER A 287 -16.09 20.47 -8.39
N LEU A 288 -16.48 19.46 -7.59
CA LEU A 288 -16.13 19.33 -6.17
C LEU A 288 -14.95 18.37 -5.93
N ALA A 289 -14.62 17.56 -6.93
CA ALA A 289 -13.70 16.45 -6.83
C ALA A 289 -12.40 16.69 -7.61
N LEU A 290 -11.27 16.66 -6.91
CA LEU A 290 -9.98 16.40 -7.51
C LEU A 290 -9.79 14.88 -7.51
N THR A 291 -9.61 14.27 -8.68
CA THR A 291 -9.43 12.81 -8.80
C THR A 291 -7.95 12.43 -8.78
N THR A 292 -7.61 11.35 -8.07
CA THR A 292 -6.29 10.71 -8.15
C THR A 292 -6.14 9.94 -9.46
N PRO A 293 -4.91 9.51 -9.86
CA PRO A 293 -4.71 8.63 -11.01
C PRO A 293 -5.59 7.37 -10.95
N ASP A 294 -5.80 6.86 -9.74
CA ASP A 294 -6.54 5.65 -9.37
C ASP A 294 -8.06 5.87 -9.28
N GLY A 295 -8.56 7.08 -9.55
CA GLY A 295 -9.98 7.40 -9.60
C GLY A 295 -10.66 7.67 -8.25
N PHE A 296 -9.92 7.72 -7.14
CA PHE A 296 -10.44 8.21 -5.86
C PHE A 296 -10.55 9.74 -5.87
N VAL A 297 -11.45 10.29 -5.06
CA VAL A 297 -11.52 11.73 -4.77
C VAL A 297 -10.50 12.09 -3.70
N SER A 298 -9.88 13.26 -3.83
CA SER A 298 -8.91 13.81 -2.89
C SER A 298 -9.31 15.21 -2.42
N ALA A 299 -8.89 15.55 -1.19
CA ALA A 299 -9.18 16.83 -0.55
C ALA A 299 -8.37 18.02 -1.10
N SER A 300 -7.23 17.78 -1.78
CA SER A 300 -6.30 18.85 -2.18
C SER A 300 -5.37 18.50 -3.33
N ALA A 301 -5.18 19.44 -4.26
CA ALA A 301 -4.20 19.30 -5.35
C ALA A 301 -2.75 19.30 -4.84
N ALA A 302 -2.50 19.88 -3.66
CA ALA A 302 -1.17 19.89 -3.02
C ALA A 302 -0.88 18.62 -2.21
N LYS A 303 -1.89 17.76 -2.00
CA LYS A 303 -1.78 16.47 -1.31
C LYS A 303 -2.79 15.48 -1.92
N PRO A 304 -2.49 14.88 -3.09
CA PRO A 304 -3.40 14.00 -3.82
C PRO A 304 -3.50 12.60 -3.17
N MET A 305 -3.83 12.56 -1.88
CA MET A 305 -4.11 11.31 -1.16
C MET A 305 -5.53 10.85 -1.50
N ALA A 306 -5.68 9.57 -1.83
CA ALA A 306 -6.98 8.94 -2.01
C ALA A 306 -7.78 8.96 -0.69
N ASP A 307 -9.04 9.37 -0.76
CA ASP A 307 -9.95 9.39 0.39
C ASP A 307 -11.26 8.64 0.05
N PRO A 308 -11.51 7.47 0.64
CA PRO A 308 -12.70 6.68 0.33
C PRO A 308 -13.98 7.30 0.88
N GLN A 309 -13.91 8.15 1.93
CA GLN A 309 -15.08 8.88 2.41
C GLN A 309 -15.48 9.95 1.39
N LEU A 310 -14.55 10.78 0.93
CA LEU A 310 -14.83 11.80 -0.10
C LEU A 310 -15.30 11.17 -1.42
N THR A 311 -14.74 10.00 -1.76
CA THR A 311 -15.16 9.23 -2.93
C THR A 311 -16.58 8.69 -2.78
N TYR A 312 -16.96 8.23 -1.58
CA TYR A 312 -18.32 7.78 -1.27
C TYR A 312 -19.31 8.94 -1.25
N ASP A 313 -18.93 10.07 -0.67
CA ASP A 313 -19.71 11.29 -0.62
C ASP A 313 -19.98 11.84 -2.04
N ALA A 314 -18.96 11.85 -2.91
CA ALA A 314 -19.15 12.14 -4.33
C ALA A 314 -20.06 11.11 -5.03
N ALA A 315 -19.99 9.82 -4.68
CA ALA A 315 -20.86 8.77 -5.19
C ALA A 315 -22.34 8.91 -4.72
N LEU A 316 -22.59 9.54 -3.56
CA LEU A 316 -23.94 9.94 -3.12
C LEU A 316 -24.48 11.12 -3.93
N LEU A 317 -23.61 12.08 -4.28
CA LEU A 317 -23.95 13.23 -5.14
C LEU A 317 -24.11 12.85 -6.62
N GLY A 318 -23.73 11.63 -7.02
CA GLY A 318 -23.95 11.09 -8.36
C GLY A 318 -22.71 10.98 -9.24
N MET A 319 -21.50 11.05 -8.66
CA MET A 319 -20.26 10.69 -9.37
C MET A 319 -20.35 9.23 -9.86
N PRO A 320 -20.06 8.93 -11.13
CA PRO A 320 -19.99 7.56 -11.63
C PRO A 320 -18.73 6.86 -11.12
N ALA A 321 -18.75 5.52 -11.09
CA ALA A 321 -17.55 4.75 -10.84
C ALA A 321 -16.60 4.79 -12.05
N ASP A 322 -15.39 5.27 -11.85
CA ASP A 322 -14.30 5.12 -12.82
C ASP A 322 -13.87 3.64 -12.88
N GLY A 323 -13.54 3.13 -14.07
CA GLY A 323 -12.99 1.77 -14.22
C GLY A 323 -11.70 1.57 -13.42
N ARG A 324 -10.89 2.64 -13.27
CA ARG A 324 -9.68 2.67 -12.43
C ARG A 324 -10.02 2.53 -10.96
N LEU A 325 -11.01 3.29 -10.47
CA LEU A 325 -11.49 3.19 -9.09
C LEU A 325 -11.96 1.76 -8.75
N LEU A 326 -12.74 1.14 -9.64
CA LEU A 326 -13.21 -0.23 -9.43
C LEU A 326 -12.08 -1.27 -9.53
N ALA A 327 -11.10 -1.07 -10.40
CA ALA A 327 -9.91 -1.92 -10.46
C ALA A 327 -9.07 -1.80 -9.19
N THR A 328 -8.79 -0.58 -8.72
CA THR A 328 -7.98 -0.34 -7.52
C THR A 328 -8.68 -0.84 -6.26
N ILE A 329 -9.99 -0.60 -6.09
CA ILE A 329 -10.78 -1.17 -4.97
C ILE A 329 -10.69 -2.72 -4.96
N ARG A 330 -10.79 -3.36 -6.13
CA ARG A 330 -10.73 -4.83 -6.24
C ARG A 330 -9.37 -5.40 -5.90
N ARG A 331 -8.29 -4.78 -6.39
CA ARG A 331 -6.91 -5.29 -6.27
C ARG A 331 -6.26 -5.07 -4.91
N THR A 332 -6.68 -4.03 -4.20
CA THR A 332 -6.10 -3.63 -2.90
C THR A 332 -6.71 -4.34 -1.71
N ALA A 333 -7.69 -5.23 -1.92
CA ALA A 333 -8.42 -5.89 -0.86
C ALA A 333 -7.62 -7.05 -0.26
N GLY A 334 -7.33 -6.97 1.04
CA GLY A 334 -6.89 -8.15 1.80
C GLY A 334 -8.10 -8.95 2.27
N PRO A 335 -7.91 -10.19 2.79
CA PRO A 335 -8.99 -11.03 3.28
C PRO A 335 -9.82 -10.36 4.39
N LEU A 336 -9.21 -9.48 5.18
CA LEU A 336 -9.85 -8.69 6.25
C LEU A 336 -10.22 -7.24 5.85
N GLY A 337 -9.92 -6.80 4.62
CA GLY A 337 -10.11 -5.42 4.16
C GLY A 337 -8.82 -4.65 3.84
N TRP A 338 -8.86 -3.32 3.98
CA TRP A 338 -7.89 -2.37 3.45
C TRP A 338 -7.00 -1.76 4.55
N GLN A 339 -5.68 -1.90 4.43
CA GLN A 339 -4.70 -1.34 5.38
C GLN A 339 -4.59 0.17 5.27
N ALA A 340 -4.31 0.83 6.39
CA ALA A 340 -3.92 2.24 6.39
C ALA A 340 -2.61 2.40 5.62
N ASN A 341 -2.53 3.46 4.80
CA ASN A 341 -1.33 3.96 4.10
C ASN A 341 -0.03 3.23 4.47
N ALA A 342 0.52 2.48 3.51
CA ALA A 342 1.95 2.24 3.52
C ALA A 342 2.70 3.60 3.54
N GLY A 343 3.98 3.59 3.93
CA GLY A 343 4.74 4.80 4.24
C GLY A 343 4.99 5.73 3.04
N PRO A 344 5.98 6.64 3.11
CA PRO A 344 6.44 7.34 1.91
C PRO A 344 6.91 6.33 0.85
N ILE A 345 6.90 6.78 -0.41
CA ILE A 345 7.55 6.05 -1.50
C ILE A 345 9.03 5.89 -1.13
N ASP A 346 9.52 4.65 -1.16
CA ASP A 346 10.86 4.32 -0.68
C ASP A 346 11.66 3.60 -1.79
N PRO A 347 12.91 4.02 -2.07
CA PRO A 347 13.72 3.39 -3.11
C PRO A 347 13.98 1.89 -2.89
N GLN A 348 14.13 1.42 -1.65
CA GLN A 348 14.31 -0.01 -1.40
C GLN A 348 13.02 -0.76 -1.71
N THR A 349 11.90 -0.41 -1.09
CA THR A 349 10.64 -1.13 -1.34
C THR A 349 10.22 -1.03 -2.81
N THR A 350 10.57 0.05 -3.50
CA THR A 350 10.38 0.19 -4.94
C THR A 350 11.27 -0.76 -5.76
N PHE A 351 12.55 -0.90 -5.42
CA PHE A 351 13.44 -1.88 -6.06
C PHE A 351 12.98 -3.32 -5.79
N ASP A 352 12.78 -3.68 -4.53
CA ASP A 352 12.41 -5.05 -4.10
C ASP A 352 11.09 -5.48 -4.76
N ALA A 353 10.08 -4.60 -4.83
CA ALA A 353 8.80 -4.87 -5.51
C ALA A 353 8.91 -4.96 -7.04
N THR A 354 9.76 -4.13 -7.67
CA THR A 354 10.01 -4.17 -9.12
C THR A 354 10.66 -5.51 -9.51
N VAL A 355 11.65 -5.97 -8.75
CA VAL A 355 12.32 -7.26 -9.00
C VAL A 355 11.35 -8.45 -8.82
N VAL A 356 10.44 -8.41 -7.83
CA VAL A 356 9.41 -9.46 -7.68
C VAL A 356 8.39 -9.44 -8.82
N THR A 357 7.93 -8.26 -9.26
CA THR A 357 6.98 -8.16 -10.39
C THR A 357 7.62 -8.62 -11.70
N HIS A 358 8.86 -8.24 -11.99
CA HIS A 358 9.64 -8.75 -13.11
C HIS A 358 9.84 -10.28 -13.04
N ALA A 359 10.17 -10.84 -11.87
CA ALA A 359 10.31 -12.29 -11.67
C ALA A 359 8.98 -13.07 -11.82
N LEU A 360 7.85 -12.37 -11.82
CA LEU A 360 6.51 -12.90 -12.13
C LEU A 360 6.04 -12.54 -13.56
N GLY A 361 6.83 -11.81 -14.35
CA GLY A 361 6.53 -11.41 -15.73
C GLY A 361 5.63 -10.16 -15.87
N HIS A 362 5.44 -9.38 -14.81
CA HIS A 362 4.63 -8.17 -14.81
C HIS A 362 5.51 -6.92 -14.99
N HIS A 363 5.23 -6.16 -16.05
CA HIS A 363 5.96 -4.96 -16.49
C HIS A 363 5.02 -3.74 -16.68
N GLU A 364 3.91 -3.72 -15.94
CA GLU A 364 2.81 -2.77 -16.13
C GLU A 364 3.14 -1.35 -15.66
N HIS A 365 4.18 -1.20 -14.83
CA HIS A 365 4.49 0.04 -14.12
C HIS A 365 5.84 0.66 -14.53
N ASP A 366 6.63 -0.01 -15.38
CA ASP A 366 8.01 0.33 -15.76
C ASP A 366 8.15 1.78 -16.29
N GLY A 367 7.16 2.26 -17.02
CA GLY A 367 7.14 3.63 -17.55
C GLY A 367 6.98 4.72 -16.47
N ALA A 368 6.20 4.42 -15.41
CA ALA A 368 6.01 5.30 -14.27
C ALA A 368 7.20 5.18 -13.30
N LEU A 369 7.60 3.95 -12.98
CA LEU A 369 8.81 3.63 -12.20
C LEU A 369 10.05 4.32 -12.77
N GLY A 370 10.32 4.14 -14.07
CA GLY A 370 11.48 4.76 -14.73
C GLY A 370 11.40 6.29 -14.80
N SER A 371 10.21 6.86 -14.65
CA SER A 371 10.03 8.32 -14.56
C SER A 371 10.28 8.85 -13.15
N LEU A 372 9.82 8.14 -12.10
CA LEU A 372 10.22 8.42 -10.73
C LEU A 372 11.73 8.25 -10.53
N THR A 373 12.33 7.20 -11.08
CA THR A 373 13.78 6.95 -10.96
C THR A 373 14.60 8.10 -11.56
N ARG A 374 14.19 8.69 -12.70
CA ARG A 374 14.82 9.91 -13.24
C ARG A 374 14.69 11.11 -12.30
N ILE A 375 13.55 11.26 -11.62
CA ILE A 375 13.34 12.32 -10.62
C ILE A 375 14.26 12.11 -9.41
N TRP A 376 14.35 10.88 -8.87
CA TRP A 376 15.26 10.55 -7.78
C TRP A 376 16.73 10.74 -8.15
N LEU A 377 17.17 10.30 -9.34
CA LEU A 377 18.53 10.56 -9.85
C LEU A 377 18.84 12.06 -9.95
N GLY A 378 17.84 12.90 -10.28
CA GLY A 378 17.96 14.36 -10.28
C GLY A 378 17.85 15.03 -8.90
N GLN A 379 17.48 14.29 -7.85
CA GLN A 379 17.46 14.75 -6.46
C GLN A 379 18.71 14.34 -5.67
N LEU A 380 19.49 13.38 -6.18
CA LEU A 380 20.81 13.06 -5.62
C LEU A 380 21.80 14.19 -5.90
N PRO A 381 22.73 14.52 -4.97
CA PRO A 381 23.75 15.53 -5.21
C PRO A 381 24.61 15.21 -6.43
N SER A 382 24.85 16.22 -7.25
CA SER A 382 25.60 16.12 -8.51
C SER A 382 26.96 16.82 -8.51
N ASP A 383 27.23 17.66 -7.49
CA ASP A 383 28.43 18.50 -7.43
C ASP A 383 29.51 17.85 -6.53
N SER A 384 30.56 17.32 -7.16
CA SER A 384 31.78 16.85 -6.46
C SER A 384 32.57 17.97 -5.77
N SER A 385 32.25 19.24 -6.08
CA SER A 385 32.88 20.41 -5.46
C SER A 385 32.42 20.70 -4.02
N VAL A 386 31.40 20.02 -3.50
CA VAL A 386 30.88 20.24 -2.13
C VAL A 386 31.70 19.45 -1.10
N THR A 387 32.94 19.89 -0.87
CA THR A 387 34.00 19.27 -0.06
C THR A 387 33.72 19.15 1.46
N SER A 388 32.46 19.21 1.90
CA SER A 388 32.08 19.33 3.32
C SER A 388 30.94 18.40 3.78
N THR A 389 30.03 17.99 2.90
CA THR A 389 28.85 17.18 3.31
C THR A 389 29.05 15.70 2.99
N LYS A 390 29.61 14.96 3.95
CA LYS A 390 29.58 13.49 3.91
C LYS A 390 28.13 13.02 3.87
N ALA A 391 27.77 12.23 2.85
CA ALA A 391 26.47 11.56 2.80
C ALA A 391 26.31 10.66 4.04
N SER A 392 25.17 10.76 4.73
CA SER A 392 24.87 9.85 5.83
C SER A 392 24.56 8.44 5.29
N ALA A 393 24.84 7.39 6.08
CA ALA A 393 24.59 6.02 5.67
C ALA A 393 23.14 5.75 5.14
N PRO A 394 22.07 6.36 5.70
CA PRO A 394 20.73 6.27 5.11
C PRO A 394 20.60 6.91 3.72
N GLN A 395 21.28 8.04 3.46
CA GLN A 395 21.28 8.69 2.14
C GLN A 395 22.05 7.86 1.11
N LEU A 396 23.18 7.28 1.50
CA LEU A 396 23.94 6.34 0.67
C LEU A 396 23.07 5.11 0.33
N ARG A 397 22.48 4.45 1.34
CA ARG A 397 21.55 3.32 1.17
C ARG A 397 20.45 3.64 0.16
N ALA A 398 19.75 4.76 0.34
CA ALA A 398 18.68 5.18 -0.57
C ALA A 398 19.22 5.38 -2.01
N ALA A 399 20.37 6.04 -2.17
CA ALA A 399 20.98 6.25 -3.48
C ALA A 399 21.35 4.94 -4.18
N PHE A 400 21.89 3.94 -3.47
CA PHE A 400 22.21 2.64 -4.06
C PHE A 400 20.96 1.89 -4.58
N PHE A 401 19.82 1.98 -3.89
CA PHE A 401 18.56 1.42 -4.41
C PHE A 401 18.00 2.20 -5.60
N VAL A 402 18.10 3.54 -5.62
CA VAL A 402 17.78 4.36 -6.81
C VAL A 402 18.63 3.93 -8.00
N LEU A 403 19.93 3.67 -7.79
CA LEU A 403 20.84 3.20 -8.82
C LEU A 403 20.53 1.77 -9.31
N ALA A 404 20.22 0.84 -8.40
CA ALA A 404 19.87 -0.53 -8.75
C ALA A 404 18.57 -0.59 -9.56
N LEU A 405 17.55 0.17 -9.14
CA LEU A 405 16.31 0.38 -9.88
C LEU A 405 16.54 1.06 -11.23
N ALA A 406 17.46 2.02 -11.31
CA ALA A 406 17.83 2.64 -12.59
C ALA A 406 18.42 1.63 -13.57
N ARG A 407 19.26 0.69 -13.11
CA ARG A 407 19.78 -0.38 -13.97
C ARG A 407 18.70 -1.39 -14.38
N GLU A 408 17.87 -1.83 -13.44
CA GLU A 408 16.76 -2.78 -13.69
C GLU A 408 15.79 -2.24 -14.78
N LEU A 409 15.51 -0.94 -14.75
CA LEU A 409 14.62 -0.25 -15.70
C LEU A 409 15.33 0.36 -16.92
N GLY A 410 16.63 0.12 -17.10
CA GLY A 410 17.43 0.68 -18.21
C GLY A 410 17.53 2.22 -18.23
N VAL A 411 17.30 2.90 -17.11
CA VAL A 411 17.38 4.36 -16.97
C VAL A 411 18.85 4.81 -16.92
N PRO A 412 19.30 5.71 -17.82
CA PRO A 412 20.68 6.20 -17.80
C PRO A 412 21.04 6.96 -16.52
N ILE A 413 22.10 6.51 -15.84
CA ILE A 413 22.64 7.12 -14.62
C ILE A 413 23.56 8.30 -14.99
N PRO A 414 23.36 9.52 -14.46
CA PRO A 414 24.24 10.65 -14.72
C PRO A 414 25.67 10.41 -14.19
N SER A 415 26.68 10.77 -14.99
CA SER A 415 28.09 10.62 -14.60
C SER A 415 28.50 11.45 -13.38
N SER A 416 27.80 12.55 -13.12
CA SER A 416 27.94 13.38 -11.91
C SER A 416 27.52 12.64 -10.64
N VAL A 417 26.35 11.99 -10.65
CA VAL A 417 25.85 11.17 -9.52
C VAL A 417 26.79 9.98 -9.26
N ALA A 418 27.28 9.33 -10.32
CA ALA A 418 28.26 8.25 -10.21
C ALA A 418 29.63 8.71 -9.67
N ALA A 419 30.03 9.97 -9.90
CA ALA A 419 31.23 10.56 -9.32
C ALA A 419 31.03 10.90 -7.82
N TRP A 420 29.95 11.62 -7.50
CA TRP A 420 29.60 12.00 -6.12
C TRP A 420 29.47 10.78 -5.20
N LEU A 421 28.88 9.67 -5.66
CA LEU A 421 28.79 8.44 -4.88
C LEU A 421 30.16 7.80 -4.65
N ARG A 422 31.06 7.81 -5.64
CA ARG A 422 32.42 7.29 -5.47
C ARG A 422 33.20 8.07 -4.40
N GLU A 423 33.13 9.38 -4.44
CA GLU A 423 33.75 10.28 -3.45
C GLU A 423 33.11 10.11 -2.06
N SER A 424 31.78 9.97 -2.01
CA SER A 424 31.05 9.76 -0.76
C SER A 424 31.37 8.42 -0.10
N MET A 425 31.58 7.34 -0.88
CA MET A 425 32.07 6.05 -0.36
C MET A 425 33.47 6.18 0.27
N THR A 426 34.39 6.91 -0.36
CA THR A 426 35.71 7.21 0.23
C THR A 426 35.57 7.99 1.54
N ALA A 427 34.69 8.99 1.56
CA ALA A 427 34.51 9.86 2.73
C ALA A 427 33.77 9.17 3.89
N ALA A 428 32.90 8.19 3.62
CA ALA A 428 32.08 7.50 4.61
C ALA A 428 32.80 6.37 5.38
N ALA A 429 34.09 6.13 5.12
CA ALA A 429 34.82 4.91 5.49
C ALA A 429 35.12 4.68 7.00
N ASN A 430 34.08 4.70 7.85
CA ASN A 430 34.15 4.24 9.24
C ASN A 430 34.15 2.70 9.28
N LEU A 431 35.34 2.12 9.47
CA LEU A 431 35.63 0.67 9.55
C LEU A 431 34.59 -0.19 10.29
N GLY A 432 34.00 0.33 11.39
CA GLY A 432 33.03 -0.40 12.21
C GLY A 432 31.60 -0.50 11.66
N GLN A 433 31.24 0.31 10.65
CA GLN A 433 29.92 0.29 10.00
C GLN A 433 29.96 -0.40 8.63
N LEU A 434 31.02 -0.13 7.84
CA LEU A 434 31.20 -0.60 6.46
C LEU A 434 30.97 -2.09 6.21
N TRP A 435 31.22 -2.98 7.18
CA TRP A 435 31.00 -4.42 6.98
C TRP A 435 29.54 -4.75 6.68
N ARG A 436 28.59 -4.01 7.28
CA ARG A 436 27.14 -4.12 6.99
C ARG A 436 26.74 -3.51 5.64
N GLU A 437 27.67 -2.82 4.98
CA GLU A 437 27.42 -2.04 3.77
C GLU A 437 27.99 -2.70 2.51
N SER A 438 28.66 -3.85 2.61
CA SER A 438 29.13 -4.64 1.46
C SER A 438 28.01 -4.99 0.46
N TRP A 439 26.77 -5.16 0.93
CA TRP A 439 25.58 -5.28 0.08
C TRP A 439 25.26 -4.00 -0.71
N PHE A 440 25.34 -2.84 -0.07
CA PHE A 440 25.14 -1.54 -0.73
C PHE A 440 26.26 -1.25 -1.73
N LEU A 441 27.51 -1.58 -1.39
CA LEU A 441 28.65 -1.51 -2.32
C LEU A 441 28.45 -2.42 -3.54
N ARG A 442 27.96 -3.66 -3.35
CA ARG A 442 27.64 -4.56 -4.47
C ARG A 442 26.49 -4.06 -5.35
N MET A 443 25.46 -3.44 -4.79
CA MET A 443 24.42 -2.80 -5.60
C MET A 443 24.94 -1.56 -6.35
N GLY A 444 25.90 -0.83 -5.77
CA GLY A 444 26.67 0.21 -6.45
C GLY A 444 27.47 -0.32 -7.64
N GLU A 445 28.26 -1.37 -7.45
CA GLU A 445 28.97 -2.07 -8.53
C GLU A 445 28.03 -2.56 -9.62
N ALA A 446 26.93 -3.21 -9.23
CA ALA A 446 25.92 -3.72 -10.14
C ALA A 446 25.35 -2.58 -10.99
N ALA A 447 25.07 -1.42 -10.40
CA ALA A 447 24.65 -0.22 -11.13
C ALA A 447 25.79 0.56 -11.84
N GLY A 448 27.01 0.05 -11.88
CA GLY A 448 28.15 0.64 -12.61
C GLY A 448 28.99 1.65 -11.82
N VAL A 449 28.77 1.78 -10.51
CA VAL A 449 29.57 2.64 -9.61
C VAL A 449 30.55 1.78 -8.81
N THR A 450 31.69 1.45 -9.41
CA THR A 450 32.78 0.73 -8.74
C THR A 450 33.32 1.54 -7.55
N PRO A 451 33.40 0.94 -6.33
CA PRO A 451 34.06 1.57 -5.18
C PRO A 451 35.58 1.62 -5.35
N PRO A 452 36.29 2.55 -4.70
CA PRO A 452 37.75 2.58 -4.73
C PRO A 452 38.38 1.37 -4.00
N ASP A 453 39.51 0.89 -4.51
CA ASP A 453 40.29 -0.24 -3.95
C ASP A 453 40.63 -0.07 -2.46
N GLU A 454 40.80 1.18 -2.01
CA GLU A 454 41.09 1.56 -0.63
C GLU A 454 39.90 1.27 0.32
N VAL A 455 38.70 1.67 -0.10
CA VAL A 455 37.43 1.39 0.61
C VAL A 455 37.22 -0.12 0.65
N TRP A 456 37.48 -0.79 -0.47
CA TRP A 456 37.25 -2.23 -0.59
C TRP A 456 38.27 -3.06 0.22
N SER A 457 39.54 -2.68 0.21
CA SER A 457 40.58 -3.26 1.05
C SER A 457 40.28 -3.06 2.55
N SER A 458 39.73 -1.90 2.91
CA SER A 458 39.26 -1.60 4.27
C SER A 458 38.11 -2.53 4.70
N VAL A 459 37.06 -2.67 3.88
CA VAL A 459 35.95 -3.63 4.10
C VAL A 459 36.48 -5.06 4.27
N ARG A 460 37.37 -5.48 3.37
CA ARG A 460 37.97 -6.83 3.36
C ARG A 460 38.69 -7.16 4.67
N GLN A 461 39.51 -6.25 5.20
CA GLN A 461 40.23 -6.47 6.46
C GLN A 461 39.28 -6.65 7.64
N THR A 462 38.22 -5.84 7.74
CA THR A 462 37.18 -6.02 8.77
C THR A 462 36.47 -7.37 8.62
N LEU A 463 36.11 -7.78 7.40
CA LEU A 463 35.39 -9.02 7.14
C LEU A 463 36.22 -10.29 7.38
N LEU A 464 37.53 -10.25 7.17
CA LEU A 464 38.44 -11.37 7.51
C LEU A 464 38.37 -11.75 9.01
N HIS A 465 38.01 -10.81 9.88
CA HIS A 465 37.88 -11.01 11.32
C HIS A 465 36.42 -11.07 11.83
N LEU A 466 35.42 -11.01 10.95
CA LEU A 466 34.00 -11.14 11.32
C LEU A 466 33.71 -12.54 11.89
N ASP A 467 33.23 -12.60 13.13
CA ASP A 467 32.72 -13.82 13.77
C ASP A 467 31.30 -14.12 13.27
N VAL A 468 31.05 -15.34 12.81
CA VAL A 468 29.82 -15.71 12.08
C VAL A 468 28.79 -16.27 13.06
N ARG A 469 27.70 -15.53 13.28
CA ARG A 469 26.68 -15.82 14.30
C ARG A 469 25.27 -15.94 13.73
N ASN A 470 25.05 -15.61 12.46
CA ASN A 470 23.75 -15.68 11.81
C ASN A 470 23.88 -15.70 10.27
N MET A 471 22.77 -15.93 9.55
CA MET A 471 22.79 -15.95 8.08
C MET A 471 23.03 -14.58 7.43
N GLN A 472 22.82 -13.46 8.11
CA GLN A 472 23.20 -12.13 7.60
C GLN A 472 24.73 -11.98 7.57
N ASP A 473 25.46 -12.46 8.59
CA ASP A 473 26.93 -12.46 8.59
C ASP A 473 27.48 -13.34 7.45
N VAL A 474 26.86 -14.50 7.23
CA VAL A 474 27.18 -15.44 6.14
C VAL A 474 26.96 -14.80 4.77
N TYR A 475 25.82 -14.14 4.56
CA TYR A 475 25.52 -13.43 3.31
C TYR A 475 26.47 -12.26 3.06
N THR A 476 26.78 -11.49 4.11
CA THR A 476 27.76 -10.39 4.08
C THR A 476 29.13 -10.87 3.60
N LEU A 477 29.58 -12.05 4.06
CA LEU A 477 30.82 -12.66 3.60
C LEU A 477 30.76 -13.14 2.14
N GLN A 478 29.64 -13.71 1.67
CA GLN A 478 29.49 -14.11 0.27
C GLN A 478 29.53 -12.90 -0.67
N VAL A 479 28.73 -11.87 -0.38
CA VAL A 479 28.64 -10.68 -1.23
C VAL A 479 30.00 -10.00 -1.36
N ALA A 480 30.74 -9.89 -0.27
CA ALA A 480 32.11 -9.38 -0.30
C ALA A 480 33.10 -10.31 -1.02
N ALA A 481 32.91 -11.63 -0.94
CA ALA A 481 33.72 -12.57 -1.72
C ALA A 481 33.50 -12.41 -3.24
N GLU A 482 32.27 -12.15 -3.67
CA GLU A 482 31.91 -12.00 -5.09
C GLU A 482 32.28 -10.65 -5.69
N ALA A 483 32.27 -9.58 -4.89
CA ALA A 483 32.81 -8.28 -5.28
C ALA A 483 34.36 -8.25 -5.28
N ALA A 484 35.01 -8.90 -4.31
CA ALA A 484 36.47 -8.95 -4.22
C ALA A 484 37.15 -10.01 -5.11
N GLY A 485 36.41 -11.01 -5.60
CA GLY A 485 37.01 -12.26 -6.08
C GLY A 485 37.73 -13.06 -4.99
N ASP A 486 37.40 -12.82 -3.70
CA ASP A 486 38.13 -13.39 -2.56
C ASP A 486 37.62 -14.78 -2.20
N GLY A 487 38.37 -15.81 -2.61
CA GLY A 487 38.09 -17.20 -2.29
C GLY A 487 38.09 -17.53 -0.79
N ALA A 488 38.89 -16.84 0.03
CA ALA A 488 38.95 -17.09 1.48
C ALA A 488 37.70 -16.56 2.20
N LEU A 489 37.16 -15.41 1.78
CA LEU A 489 35.85 -14.95 2.22
C LEU A 489 34.75 -15.91 1.74
N LYS A 490 34.82 -16.40 0.49
CA LYS A 490 33.84 -17.37 -0.06
C LYS A 490 33.80 -18.67 0.73
N GLU A 491 34.95 -19.24 1.06
CA GLU A 491 35.03 -20.43 1.90
C GLU A 491 34.53 -20.19 3.32
N ARG A 492 34.64 -18.97 3.86
CA ARG A 492 34.12 -18.63 5.20
C ARG A 492 32.60 -18.49 5.17
N ALA A 493 32.03 -17.89 4.11
CA ALA A 493 30.58 -17.88 3.87
C ALA A 493 30.03 -19.32 3.77
N ILE A 494 30.63 -20.17 2.92
CA ILE A 494 30.21 -21.57 2.74
C ILE A 494 30.33 -22.37 4.05
N ARG A 495 31.38 -22.17 4.85
CA ARG A 495 31.52 -22.82 6.17
C ARG A 495 30.45 -22.34 7.17
N GLY A 496 30.19 -21.03 7.22
CA GLY A 496 29.16 -20.44 8.08
C GLY A 496 27.75 -20.93 7.72
N ALA A 497 27.40 -20.96 6.43
CA ALA A 497 26.15 -21.53 5.94
C ALA A 497 25.99 -22.98 6.42
N ARG A 498 27.03 -23.82 6.30
CA ARG A 498 27.01 -25.22 6.74
C ARG A 498 26.87 -25.40 8.26
N GLN A 499 27.30 -24.43 9.09
CA GLN A 499 27.05 -24.42 10.54
C GLN A 499 25.59 -24.05 10.89
N LEU A 500 24.90 -23.39 9.96
CA LEU A 500 23.51 -22.96 10.07
C LEU A 500 22.52 -23.90 9.35
N ALA A 501 23.01 -24.97 8.73
CA ALA A 501 22.17 -26.02 8.16
C ALA A 501 21.50 -26.90 9.26
N LEU A 502 20.33 -27.42 8.93
CA LEU A 502 19.54 -28.37 9.71
C LEU A 502 18.87 -29.35 8.72
N GLY A 503 19.60 -30.41 8.35
CA GLY A 503 19.28 -31.20 7.17
C GLY A 503 19.56 -30.40 5.89
N ALA A 504 18.63 -30.39 4.94
CA ALA A 504 18.72 -29.59 3.72
C ALA A 504 18.33 -28.10 3.92
N ALA A 505 17.55 -27.78 4.96
CA ALA A 505 17.12 -26.43 5.28
C ALA A 505 18.11 -25.69 6.21
N TYR A 506 17.93 -24.38 6.41
CA TYR A 506 18.82 -23.54 7.22
C TYR A 506 18.03 -22.63 8.18
N ARG A 507 18.70 -22.19 9.25
CA ARG A 507 18.15 -21.35 10.32
C ARG A 507 18.89 -20.03 10.46
N PHE A 508 18.20 -18.99 10.91
CA PHE A 508 18.79 -17.65 11.06
C PHE A 508 19.97 -17.60 12.03
N THR A 509 19.92 -18.30 13.16
CA THR A 509 20.96 -18.31 14.21
C THR A 509 21.27 -19.72 14.73
N PRO A 510 22.53 -20.00 15.18
CA PRO A 510 22.88 -21.26 15.82
C PRO A 510 21.99 -21.51 17.04
N GLY A 511 21.44 -22.71 17.14
CA GLY A 511 20.55 -23.08 18.25
C GLY A 511 19.07 -22.75 18.06
N SER A 512 18.67 -22.07 16.97
CA SER A 512 17.25 -22.01 16.59
C SER A 512 16.70 -23.43 16.40
N PRO A 513 15.50 -23.76 16.94
CA PRO A 513 14.89 -25.09 16.84
C PRO A 513 14.20 -25.35 15.50
N SER A 514 14.02 -24.32 14.67
CA SER A 514 13.32 -24.40 13.38
C SER A 514 14.11 -23.67 12.28
N PRO A 515 14.04 -24.15 11.02
CA PRO A 515 14.55 -23.42 9.87
C PRO A 515 13.57 -22.32 9.43
N ASP A 516 14.04 -21.42 8.57
CA ASP A 516 13.25 -20.34 7.97
C ASP A 516 13.61 -20.15 6.49
N VAL A 517 12.67 -19.64 5.68
CA VAL A 517 12.83 -19.61 4.21
C VAL A 517 13.95 -18.65 3.77
N ARG A 518 14.10 -17.53 4.47
CA ARG A 518 15.13 -16.52 4.21
C ARG A 518 16.53 -17.09 4.45
N SER A 519 16.75 -17.76 5.59
CA SER A 519 18.01 -18.44 5.87
C SER A 519 18.26 -19.60 4.92
N THR A 520 17.21 -20.35 4.57
CA THR A 520 17.29 -21.50 3.65
C THR A 520 17.68 -21.07 2.25
N SER A 521 17.11 -19.99 1.72
CA SER A 521 17.45 -19.42 0.41
C SER A 521 18.91 -18.98 0.32
N LEU A 522 19.35 -18.18 1.29
CA LEU A 522 20.72 -17.69 1.40
C LEU A 522 21.70 -18.87 1.56
N GLY A 523 21.37 -19.86 2.39
CA GLY A 523 22.17 -21.07 2.57
C GLY A 523 22.35 -21.85 1.28
N ILE A 524 21.26 -22.14 0.58
CA ILE A 524 21.23 -22.85 -0.71
C ILE A 524 22.05 -22.15 -1.79
N ALA A 525 21.87 -20.84 -1.93
CA ALA A 525 22.61 -20.04 -2.91
C ALA A 525 24.11 -20.06 -2.61
N ILE A 526 24.49 -19.83 -1.35
CA ILE A 526 25.89 -19.71 -0.91
C ILE A 526 26.63 -21.04 -1.01
N VAL A 527 26.03 -22.18 -0.64
CA VAL A 527 26.68 -23.49 -0.80
C VAL A 527 26.61 -24.06 -2.22
N GLY A 528 25.84 -23.45 -3.13
CA GLY A 528 25.62 -23.94 -4.49
C GLY A 528 24.85 -25.26 -4.53
N ALA A 529 23.77 -25.40 -3.77
CA ALA A 529 23.07 -26.68 -3.61
C ALA A 529 22.51 -27.22 -4.94
N SER A 530 22.60 -28.55 -5.12
CA SER A 530 22.07 -29.26 -6.30
C SER A 530 20.54 -29.23 -6.35
N PRO A 531 19.90 -29.37 -7.53
CA PRO A 531 18.44 -29.27 -7.68
C PRO A 531 17.64 -30.14 -6.70
N ASN A 532 18.07 -31.38 -6.48
CA ASN A 532 17.40 -32.30 -5.55
C ASN A 532 17.46 -31.80 -4.10
N VAL A 533 18.62 -31.26 -3.67
CA VAL A 533 18.78 -30.67 -2.33
C VAL A 533 17.98 -29.37 -2.19
N ARG A 534 17.82 -28.59 -3.27
CA ARG A 534 16.89 -27.45 -3.28
C ARG A 534 15.45 -27.92 -3.09
N GLN A 535 15.03 -28.94 -3.83
CA GLN A 535 13.69 -29.54 -3.73
C GLN A 535 13.40 -30.10 -2.32
N GLU A 536 14.37 -30.80 -1.72
CA GLU A 536 14.29 -31.28 -0.33
C GLU A 536 14.17 -30.12 0.67
N ALA A 537 14.93 -29.04 0.47
CA ALA A 537 14.96 -27.89 1.36
C ALA A 537 13.74 -26.95 1.22
N ILE A 538 13.11 -26.85 0.05
CA ILE A 538 11.86 -26.09 -0.16
C ILE A 538 10.61 -26.88 0.24
N ALA A 539 10.66 -28.21 0.28
CA ALA A 539 9.48 -29.04 0.57
C ALA A 539 8.75 -28.62 1.88
N PRO A 540 9.45 -28.32 3.00
CA PRO A 540 8.83 -27.81 4.24
C PRO A 540 8.15 -26.44 4.11
N PHE A 541 8.50 -25.65 3.09
CA PHE A 541 7.95 -24.31 2.81
C PHE A 541 6.96 -24.31 1.63
N SER A 542 6.72 -25.46 0.99
CA SER A 542 5.95 -25.59 -0.26
C SER A 542 4.48 -26.00 -0.08
N SER A 543 4.03 -26.23 1.16
CA SER A 543 2.62 -26.51 1.45
C SER A 543 1.75 -25.29 1.12
N ALA A 544 0.76 -25.46 0.25
CA ALA A 544 0.08 -24.38 -0.45
C ALA A 544 -0.82 -23.50 0.45
N GLU A 545 -0.22 -22.48 1.10
CA GLU A 545 -0.97 -21.37 1.70
C GLU A 545 -0.12 -20.09 1.81
N GLY A 546 0.64 -19.75 0.76
CA GLY A 546 1.58 -18.61 0.71
C GLY A 546 3.04 -19.00 0.96
N ILE A 547 3.98 -18.08 0.69
CA ILE A 547 5.43 -18.30 0.89
C ILE A 547 5.79 -18.00 2.35
N TRP A 548 5.44 -18.92 3.25
CA TRP A 548 5.64 -18.75 4.70
C TRP A 548 7.12 -18.53 5.07
N MET A 549 7.40 -17.41 5.72
CA MET A 549 8.74 -17.09 6.24
C MET A 549 9.05 -17.76 7.58
N PHE A 550 8.02 -18.06 8.37
CA PHE A 550 8.13 -18.53 9.75
C PHE A 550 7.20 -19.74 10.00
N PRO A 551 7.49 -20.56 11.02
CA PRO A 551 6.70 -21.77 11.31
C PRO A 551 5.21 -21.49 11.55
N ALA A 552 4.34 -22.30 10.93
CA ALA A 552 2.87 -22.14 10.95
C ALA A 552 2.22 -22.22 12.36
N ASN A 553 2.98 -22.61 13.38
CA ASN A 553 2.57 -22.61 14.78
C ASN A 553 2.82 -21.28 15.52
N GLN A 554 3.24 -20.21 14.84
CA GLN A 554 3.09 -18.84 15.35
C GLN A 554 1.72 -18.27 14.98
N SER A 555 0.87 -17.98 15.98
CA SER A 555 -0.47 -17.41 15.79
C SER A 555 -0.40 -15.92 15.41
N GLY A 556 -0.01 -15.65 14.15
CA GLY A 556 0.43 -14.32 13.70
C GLY A 556 0.35 -14.04 12.19
N GLY A 557 -0.58 -14.67 11.46
CA GLY A 557 -1.13 -14.08 10.22
C GLY A 557 -0.18 -13.80 9.06
N ASN A 558 0.40 -14.85 8.48
CA ASN A 558 0.42 -15.13 7.03
C ASN A 558 0.38 -13.95 6.01
N VAL A 559 1.32 -13.00 6.09
CA VAL A 559 1.57 -11.99 5.03
C VAL A 559 3.06 -11.90 4.71
N LEU A 560 3.37 -11.63 3.45
CA LEU A 560 4.67 -11.87 2.85
C LEU A 560 5.50 -10.56 2.78
N ASP A 561 6.79 -10.63 3.12
CA ASP A 561 7.73 -9.52 2.96
C ASP A 561 8.38 -9.59 1.56
N PRO A 562 8.40 -8.52 0.74
CA PRO A 562 8.93 -8.56 -0.63
C PRO A 562 10.37 -9.10 -0.75
N GLU A 563 11.28 -8.75 0.17
CA GLU A 563 12.66 -9.27 0.17
C GLU A 563 12.66 -10.81 0.33
N SER A 564 11.79 -11.33 1.19
CA SER A 564 11.68 -12.76 1.48
C SER A 564 10.81 -13.54 0.46
N ILE A 565 9.83 -12.89 -0.19
CA ILE A 565 9.13 -13.42 -1.38
C ILE A 565 10.13 -13.64 -2.51
N TYR A 566 10.90 -12.59 -2.81
CA TYR A 566 11.95 -12.60 -3.80
C TYR A 566 12.93 -13.76 -3.54
N LEU A 567 13.50 -13.80 -2.34
CA LEU A 567 14.39 -14.88 -1.91
C LEU A 567 13.74 -16.26 -1.98
N GLY A 568 12.43 -16.38 -1.76
CA GLY A 568 11.67 -17.61 -1.97
C GLY A 568 11.67 -18.06 -3.44
N TYR A 569 11.31 -17.17 -4.37
CA TYR A 569 11.32 -17.46 -5.81
C TYR A 569 12.70 -17.86 -6.34
N VAL A 570 13.79 -17.26 -5.83
CA VAL A 570 15.17 -17.65 -6.11
C VAL A 570 15.43 -19.14 -5.80
N VAL A 571 14.90 -19.67 -4.69
CA VAL A 571 15.10 -21.09 -4.32
C VAL A 571 14.29 -22.02 -5.20
N LEU A 572 13.05 -21.62 -5.52
CA LEU A 572 12.14 -22.34 -6.41
C LEU A 572 12.67 -22.43 -7.85
N GLY A 573 13.77 -21.76 -8.17
CA GLY A 573 14.38 -21.76 -9.49
C GLY A 573 13.66 -20.85 -10.48
N ARG A 574 12.79 -19.94 -10.01
CA ARG A 574 12.29 -18.83 -10.82
C ARG A 574 13.39 -17.77 -10.88
N THR A 575 13.81 -17.42 -12.09
CA THR A 575 15.21 -17.06 -12.38
C THR A 575 15.48 -15.57 -12.38
N ALA A 576 16.48 -15.14 -11.61
CA ALA A 576 17.01 -13.72 -11.48
C ALA A 576 18.56 -14.11 -11.75
N ASN A 577 19.34 -13.34 -12.54
CA ASN A 577 20.74 -13.63 -12.91
C ASN A 577 21.76 -13.36 -11.80
N ALA A 578 22.99 -13.78 -12.10
CA ALA A 578 24.21 -13.79 -11.31
C ALA A 578 24.73 -12.41 -10.80
N ALA A 579 23.87 -11.41 -10.65
CA ALA A 579 24.17 -10.13 -10.01
C ALA A 579 23.14 -9.72 -8.92
N GLY A 580 22.00 -10.41 -8.80
CA GLY A 580 20.82 -9.93 -8.05
C GLY A 580 19.95 -8.93 -8.83
N ILE A 581 20.26 -8.76 -10.12
CA ILE A 581 19.57 -8.07 -11.23
C ILE A 581 19.48 -9.11 -12.38
N PHE A 582 18.48 -9.12 -13.29
CA PHE A 582 17.84 -10.41 -13.62
C PHE A 582 17.69 -11.01 -15.06
N PHE A 583 18.18 -12.26 -15.26
CA PHE A 583 18.08 -13.18 -16.44
C PHE A 583 18.52 -14.66 -16.13
N TYR A 584 18.62 -15.54 -17.14
CA TYR A 584 19.26 -16.88 -17.10
C TYR A 584 19.91 -17.19 -18.48
N GLU A 585 20.85 -18.16 -18.54
CA GLU A 585 21.27 -18.86 -19.78
C GLU A 585 20.96 -20.37 -19.63
#